data_AF-A0A2Z3QVY2-F1
#
_entry.id   AF-A0A2Z3QVY2-F1
#
_cell.length_a   1.000
_cell.length_b   1.000
_cell.length_c   1.000
_cell.angle_alpha   90.00
_cell.angle_beta   90.00
_cell.angle_gamma   90.00
#
_symmetry.space_group_name_H-M   'P 1'
#
loop_
_entity.id
_entity.type
_entity.pdbx_description
1 polymer ?
#
loop_
_entity_poly.entity_id
_entity_poly.type
_entity_poly.pdbx_seq_one_letter_code
_entity_poly.pdbx_strand_id
1 'polypeptide(L)'
;MYKRRARLAFASSSPALAERAARIALARGADWVEACSCPAGAVPSACDLLVTLDRAALEACPHLPPGCRHAHWPLSTSPTDADIVSRVDGLVGGMRLLARLDGSEAPGGTCRA
;
A
#
# COMPACT_ATOMS: atom_id res chain seq x y z
N MET A 1 -12.42 -13.29 -2.82
CA MET A 1 -12.72 -13.39 -1.35
C MET A 1 -11.60 -12.75 -0.51
N TYR A 2 -11.81 -11.54 0.02
CA TYR A 2 -10.87 -10.87 0.91
C TYR A 2 -11.11 -11.31 2.37
N LYS A 3 -10.22 -12.14 2.93
CA LYS A 3 -10.35 -12.66 4.30
C LYS A 3 -9.67 -11.79 5.36
N ARG A 4 -8.78 -10.89 4.94
CA ARG A 4 -8.07 -9.94 5.80
C ARG A 4 -7.73 -8.68 5.02
N ARG A 5 -7.43 -7.60 5.75
CA ARG A 5 -6.89 -6.36 5.17
C ARG A 5 -5.55 -6.65 4.50
N ALA A 6 -5.31 -6.04 3.34
CA ALA A 6 -4.05 -6.17 2.63
C ALA A 6 -2.96 -5.36 3.33
N ARG A 7 -1.80 -5.97 3.57
CA ARG A 7 -0.66 -5.33 4.24
C ARG A 7 0.25 -4.67 3.22
N LEU A 8 0.26 -3.35 3.24
CA LEU A 8 1.09 -2.51 2.37
C LEU A 8 2.34 -2.05 3.12
N ALA A 9 3.48 -2.09 2.46
CA ALA A 9 4.70 -1.45 2.93
C ALA A 9 5.17 -0.41 1.91
N PHE A 10 5.44 0.81 2.35
CA PHE A 10 5.96 1.89 1.50
C PHE A 10 7.45 2.09 1.75
N ALA A 11 8.24 2.06 0.67
CA ALA A 11 9.68 2.30 0.69
C ALA A 11 10.05 3.49 -0.19
N SER A 12 10.92 4.35 0.33
CA SER A 12 11.46 5.54 -0.34
C SER A 12 12.86 5.81 0.19
N SER A 13 13.69 6.46 -0.63
CA SER A 13 14.92 7.11 -0.20
C SER A 13 14.68 8.22 0.84
N SER A 14 13.48 8.78 0.88
CA SER A 14 13.03 9.72 1.92
C SER A 14 12.08 9.01 2.90
N PRO A 15 12.51 8.74 4.15
CA PRO A 15 11.64 8.12 5.15
C PRO A 15 10.33 8.87 5.37
N ALA A 16 10.39 10.21 5.35
CA ALA A 16 9.21 11.07 5.52
C ALA A 16 8.17 10.88 4.40
N LEU A 17 8.60 10.60 3.17
CA LEU A 17 7.70 10.32 2.05
C LEU A 17 7.02 8.96 2.22
N ALA A 18 7.77 7.92 2.60
CA ALA A 18 7.22 6.61 2.90
C ALA A 18 6.20 6.66 4.06
N GLU A 19 6.53 7.36 5.14
CA GLU A 19 5.62 7.57 6.29
C GLU A 19 4.36 8.32 5.88
N ARG A 20 4.50 9.36 5.07
CA ARG A 20 3.36 10.13 4.55
C ARG A 20 2.45 9.24 3.70
N ALA A 21 3.01 8.42 2.82
CA ALA A 21 2.24 7.50 1.99
C ALA A 21 1.48 6.45 2.83
N ALA A 22 2.13 5.87 3.85
CA ALA A 22 1.49 4.93 4.75
C ALA A 22 0.32 5.58 5.50
N ARG A 23 0.49 6.81 5.99
CA ARG A 23 -0.56 7.56 6.70
C ARG A 23 -1.76 7.86 5.81
N ILE A 24 -1.52 8.27 4.56
CA ILE A 24 -2.58 8.50 3.56
C ILE A 24 -3.31 7.19 3.26
N ALA A 25 -2.59 6.08 3.05
CA ALA A 25 -3.19 4.78 2.81
C ALA A 25 -4.13 4.33 3.94
N LEU A 26 -3.72 4.50 5.19
CA LEU A 26 -4.57 4.24 6.36
C LEU A 26 -5.81 5.15 6.36
N ALA A 27 -5.65 6.45 6.16
CA ALA A 27 -6.76 7.39 6.18
C ALA A 27 -7.81 7.14 5.07
N ARG A 28 -7.38 6.67 3.89
CA ARG A 28 -8.28 6.44 2.73
C ARG A 28 -8.88 5.04 2.69
N GLY A 29 -8.21 4.06 3.28
CA GLY A 29 -8.48 2.64 3.04
C GLY A 29 -8.43 1.75 4.27
N ALA A 30 -8.51 2.26 5.51
CA ALA A 30 -8.35 1.47 6.74
C ALA A 30 -9.16 0.16 6.80
N ASP A 31 -10.36 0.11 6.21
CA ASP A 31 -11.19 -1.11 6.18
C ASP A 31 -10.67 -2.19 5.22
N TRP A 32 -9.80 -1.81 4.30
CA TRP A 32 -9.27 -2.63 3.20
C TRP A 32 -7.78 -2.91 3.35
N VAL A 33 -7.02 -1.98 3.93
CA VAL A 33 -5.56 -2.07 4.04
C VAL A 33 -5.08 -1.82 5.46
N GLU A 34 -3.98 -2.48 5.77
CA GLU A 34 -3.00 -2.06 6.78
C GLU A 34 -1.82 -1.45 6.00
N ALA A 35 -1.19 -0.41 6.55
CA ALA A 35 -0.04 0.19 5.89
C ALA A 35 1.04 0.62 6.89
N CYS A 36 2.30 0.42 6.51
CA CYS A 36 3.46 0.92 7.22
C CYS A 36 4.50 1.50 6.24
N SER A 37 5.42 2.29 6.76
CA SER A 37 6.65 2.64 6.06
C SER A 37 7.76 1.66 6.42
N CYS A 38 8.70 1.47 5.50
CA CYS A 38 9.93 0.75 5.76
C CYS A 38 11.11 1.42 5.04
N PRO A 39 12.36 1.18 5.51
CA PRO A 39 13.55 1.62 4.79
C PRO A 39 13.61 1.07 3.37
N ALA A 40 14.24 1.79 2.45
CA ALA A 40 14.65 1.24 1.16
C ALA A 40 15.55 0.00 1.38
N GLY A 41 15.34 -1.07 0.61
CA GLY A 41 16.03 -2.35 0.82
C GLY A 41 15.46 -3.24 1.92
N ALA A 42 14.41 -2.82 2.62
CA ALA A 42 13.71 -3.65 3.58
C ALA A 42 12.32 -4.04 3.06
N VAL A 43 11.83 -5.18 3.53
CA VAL A 43 10.45 -5.63 3.32
C VAL A 43 9.97 -6.34 4.58
N PRO A 44 8.82 -5.94 5.15
CA PRO A 44 8.25 -6.64 6.29
C PRO A 44 7.88 -8.09 5.92
N SER A 45 8.08 -9.04 6.85
CA SER A 45 7.88 -10.47 6.60
C SER A 45 6.44 -10.85 6.21
N ALA A 46 5.45 -10.08 6.70
CA ALA A 46 4.04 -10.31 6.42
C ALA A 46 3.44 -9.27 5.44
N CYS A 47 4.28 -8.74 4.54
CA CYS A 47 3.88 -7.78 3.51
C CYS A 47 3.17 -8.48 2.35
N ASP A 48 2.01 -7.97 1.94
CA ASP A 48 1.29 -8.45 0.75
C ASP A 48 1.70 -7.65 -0.50
N LEU A 49 2.01 -6.36 -0.33
CA LEU A 49 2.48 -5.49 -1.41
C LEU A 49 3.52 -4.48 -0.90
N LEU A 50 4.73 -4.58 -1.42
CA LEU A 50 5.77 -3.56 -1.27
C LEU A 50 5.61 -2.51 -2.37
N VAL A 51 5.52 -1.24 -1.98
CA VAL A 51 5.41 -0.09 -2.89
C VAL A 51 6.67 0.76 -2.79
N THR A 52 7.41 0.86 -3.88
CA THR A 52 8.58 1.75 -3.99
C THR A 52 8.15 3.09 -4.61
N LEU A 53 8.51 4.20 -3.96
CA LEU A 53 7.99 5.54 -4.31
C LEU A 53 8.96 6.39 -5.14
N ASP A 54 10.22 5.99 -5.18
CA ASP A 54 11.26 6.66 -5.97
C ASP A 54 12.23 5.63 -6.55
N ARG A 55 13.07 6.12 -7.48
CA ARG A 55 14.00 5.26 -8.22
C ARG A 55 15.02 4.59 -7.31
N ALA A 56 15.52 5.29 -6.30
CA ALA A 56 16.50 4.74 -5.37
C ALA A 56 15.91 3.58 -4.55
N ALA A 57 14.66 3.68 -4.10
CA ALA A 57 13.96 2.58 -3.43
C ALA A 57 13.65 1.41 -4.37
N LEU A 58 13.37 1.68 -5.65
CA LEU A 58 13.20 0.65 -6.67
C LEU A 58 14.50 -0.14 -6.90
N GLU A 59 15.61 0.56 -7.08
CA GLU A 59 16.93 -0.04 -7.30
C GLU A 59 17.41 -0.82 -6.07
N ALA A 60 17.06 -0.35 -4.88
CA ALA A 60 17.34 -1.05 -3.62
C ALA A 60 16.33 -2.18 -3.30
N CYS A 61 15.35 -2.48 -4.15
CA CYS A 61 14.28 -3.42 -3.81
C CYS A 61 14.85 -4.81 -3.42
N PRO A 62 14.51 -5.35 -2.23
CA PRO A 62 15.02 -6.64 -1.79
C PRO A 62 14.32 -7.80 -2.51
N HIS A 63 14.83 -9.01 -2.31
CA HIS A 63 14.06 -10.23 -2.61
C HIS A 63 12.78 -10.25 -1.78
N LEU A 64 11.65 -10.47 -2.44
CA LEU A 64 10.34 -10.42 -1.80
C LEU A 64 10.01 -11.75 -1.10
N PRO A 65 9.36 -11.71 0.08
CA PRO A 65 8.80 -12.89 0.70
C PRO A 65 7.80 -13.60 -0.23
N PRO A 66 7.59 -14.92 -0.09
CA PRO A 66 6.59 -15.64 -0.87
C PRO A 66 5.21 -15.01 -0.75
N GLY A 67 4.57 -14.74 -1.89
CA GLY A 67 3.24 -14.12 -1.94
C GLY A 67 3.24 -12.60 -1.81
N CYS A 68 4.35 -11.96 -1.42
CA CYS A 68 4.49 -10.50 -1.46
C CYS A 68 4.64 -10.05 -2.92
N ARG A 69 3.78 -9.13 -3.34
CA ARG A 69 3.88 -8.46 -4.64
C ARG A 69 4.71 -7.19 -4.49
N HIS A 70 5.12 -6.64 -5.63
CA HIS A 70 5.79 -5.35 -5.68
C HIS A 70 5.14 -4.44 -6.72
N ALA A 71 5.06 -3.15 -6.38
CA ALA A 71 4.67 -2.09 -7.28
C ALA A 71 5.65 -0.92 -7.17
N HIS A 72 5.88 -0.26 -8.30
CA HIS A 72 6.62 0.99 -8.35
C HIS A 72 5.69 2.13 -8.70
N TRP A 73 5.63 3.15 -7.84
CA TRP A 73 4.92 4.39 -8.09
C TRP A 73 5.97 5.48 -8.28
N PRO A 74 6.33 5.84 -9.52
CA PRO A 74 7.32 6.88 -9.77
C PRO A 74 6.71 8.23 -9.41
N LEU A 75 6.90 8.65 -8.17
CA LEU A 75 6.50 9.97 -7.71
C LEU A 75 7.54 10.99 -8.16
N SER A 76 7.10 12.23 -8.38
CA SER A 76 8.00 13.34 -8.69
C SER A 76 8.93 13.64 -7.51
N THR A 77 9.99 14.42 -7.74
CA THR A 77 10.96 14.79 -6.70
C THR A 77 10.32 15.59 -5.55
N SER A 78 9.21 16.28 -5.82
CA SER A 78 8.40 16.99 -4.82
C SER A 78 6.94 16.55 -4.95
N PRO A 79 6.61 15.35 -4.46
CA PRO A 79 5.28 14.81 -4.63
C PRO A 79 4.28 15.50 -3.72
N THR A 80 3.10 15.75 -4.25
CA THR A 80 1.98 16.29 -3.47
C THR A 80 1.20 15.16 -2.81
N ASP A 81 0.46 15.48 -1.75
CA ASP A 81 -0.45 14.52 -1.14
C ASP A 81 -1.50 14.02 -2.15
N ALA A 82 -1.90 14.86 -3.11
CA ALA A 82 -2.84 14.48 -4.17
C ALA A 82 -2.30 13.38 -5.08
N ASP A 83 -0.99 13.40 -5.39
CA ASP A 83 -0.35 12.35 -6.19
C ASP A 83 -0.43 11.00 -5.49
N ILE A 84 -0.16 10.99 -4.18
CA ILE A 84 -0.22 9.78 -3.34
C ILE A 84 -1.67 9.31 -3.18
N VAL A 85 -2.60 10.23 -2.90
CA VAL A 85 -4.03 9.94 -2.76
C VAL A 85 -4.57 9.29 -4.03
N SER A 86 -4.24 9.82 -5.21
CA SER A 86 -4.68 9.25 -6.49
C SER A 86 -4.25 7.78 -6.66
N ARG A 87 -2.99 7.46 -6.31
CA ARG A 87 -2.47 6.08 -6.37
C ARG A 87 -3.16 5.16 -5.37
N VAL A 88 -3.32 5.61 -4.13
CA VAL A 88 -3.99 4.87 -3.05
C VAL A 88 -5.46 4.62 -3.41
N ASP A 89 -6.17 5.64 -3.88
CA ASP A 89 -7.58 5.52 -4.27
C ASP A 89 -7.75 4.56 -5.45
N GLY A 90 -6.84 4.57 -6.42
CA GLY A 90 -6.82 3.58 -7.50
C GLY A 90 -6.66 2.15 -6.99
N LEU A 91 -5.72 1.93 -6.06
CA LEU A 91 -5.48 0.62 -5.45
C LEU A 91 -6.70 0.15 -4.63
N VAL A 92 -7.22 0.99 -3.73
CA VAL A 92 -8.37 0.65 -2.88
C VAL A 92 -9.65 0.50 -3.71
N GLY A 93 -9.84 1.36 -4.71
CA GLY A 93 -10.95 1.29 -5.66
C GLY A 93 -10.95 -0.01 -6.44
N GLY A 94 -9.77 -0.46 -6.91
CA GLY A 94 -9.61 -1.76 -7.55
C GLY A 94 -10.01 -2.93 -6.65
N MET A 95 -9.58 -2.93 -5.39
CA MET A 95 -9.98 -3.97 -4.43
C MET A 95 -11.49 -3.98 -4.17
N ARG A 96 -12.10 -2.79 -4.02
CA ARG A 96 -13.56 -2.65 -3.84
C ARG A 96 -14.33 -3.18 -5.05
N LEU A 97 -13.85 -2.90 -6.27
CA LEU A 97 -14.46 -3.38 -7.50
C LEU A 97 -14.41 -4.92 -7.57
N LEU A 98 -13.25 -5.51 -7.31
CA LEU A 98 -13.08 -6.96 -7.31
C LEU A 98 -13.93 -7.64 -6.23
N ALA A 99 -14.00 -7.04 -5.04
CA ALA A 99 -14.84 -7.56 -3.96
C ALA A 99 -16.33 -7.56 -4.33
N ARG A 100 -16.82 -6.51 -5.00
CA ARG A 100 -18.21 -6.45 -5.49
C ARG A 100 -18.52 -7.55 -6.49
N LEU A 101 -17.59 -7.86 -7.40
CA LEU A 101 -17.75 -8.96 -8.37
C LEU A 101 -17.82 -10.32 -7.68
N ASP A 102 -17.09 -10.49 -6.59
CA ASP A 102 -17.05 -11.71 -5.77
C ASP A 102 -18.14 -11.76 -4.67
N GLY A 103 -19.02 -10.76 -4.58
CA GLY A 103 -20.01 -10.62 -3.49
C GLY A 103 -19.39 -10.51 -2.08
N SER A 104 -18.14 -10.09 -1.98
CA SER A 104 -17.39 -9.94 -0.72
C SER A 104 -17.44 -8.49 -0.20
N GLU A 105 -17.37 -8.31 1.11
CA GLU A 105 -17.26 -6.99 1.77
C GLU A 105 -15.83 -6.67 2.22
N ALA A 106 -15.65 -5.46 2.77
CA ALA A 106 -14.37 -5.03 3.33
C ALA A 106 -14.01 -5.92 4.54
N PRO A 107 -12.78 -6.45 4.61
CA PRO A 107 -12.37 -7.34 5.71
C PRO A 107 -12.29 -6.65 7.07
N GLY A 108 -12.23 -5.31 7.09
CA GLY A 108 -12.21 -4.52 8.31
C GLY A 108 -13.57 -4.09 8.86
N GLY A 109 -14.67 -4.41 8.17
CA GLY A 109 -16.02 -4.00 8.57
C GLY A 109 -16.40 -4.58 9.92
N THR A 110 -16.51 -3.72 10.94
CA THR A 110 -17.15 -4.08 12.20
C THR A 110 -18.61 -4.42 11.94
N CYS A 111 -19.06 -5.60 12.36
CA CYS A 111 -20.48 -5.89 12.52
C CYS A 111 -21.12 -4.74 13.31
N ARG A 112 -21.93 -3.91 12.64
CA ARG A 112 -22.91 -3.08 13.32
C ARG A 112 -24.07 -4.01 13.67
N ALA A 113 -24.11 -4.42 14.94
CA ALA A 113 -25.30 -4.99 15.57
C ALA A 113 -26.41 -3.93 15.66
#